data_AF-A0A6G3XJ54-F1
#
_entry.id   AF-A0A6G3XJ54-F1
#
_cell.length_a   1.000
_cell.length_b   1.000
_cell.length_c   1.000
_cell.angle_alpha   90.00
_cell.angle_beta   90.00
_cell.angle_gamma   90.00
#
_symmetry.space_group_name_H-M   'P 1'
#
loop_
_entity.id
_entity.type
_entity.pdbx_description
1 polymer ?
#
loop_
_entity_poly.entity_id
_entity_poly.type
_entity_poly.pdbx_seq_one_letter_code
_entity_poly.pdbx_strand_id
1 'polypeptide(L)' 'MAPDSRGTTPGTRPGVRILVVGGGYVGMYTALRLQRKLKQRLKSGDAEIVVVTPEPYMTYQPFLP' A
#
# COMPACT_ATOMS: atom_id res chain seq x y z
N MET A 1 21.60 -11.15 9.08
CA MET A 1 21.14 -10.22 10.12
C MET A 1 19.83 -9.61 9.63
N ALA A 2 18.70 -10.23 9.98
CA ALA A 2 17.37 -9.79 9.56
C ALA A 2 16.73 -9.02 10.73
N PRO A 3 16.27 -7.77 10.55
CA PRO A 3 15.46 -7.14 11.58
C PRO A 3 14.05 -7.74 11.54
N ASP A 4 13.73 -8.38 12.67
CA ASP A 4 12.44 -8.89 13.13
C ASP A 4 11.26 -8.01 12.71
N SER A 5 10.35 -8.58 11.92
CA SER A 5 9.00 -8.06 11.69
C SER A 5 8.15 -8.29 12.94
N ARG A 6 8.31 -7.46 13.97
CA ARG A 6 7.49 -7.49 15.18
C ARG A 6 6.54 -6.31 15.24
N GLY A 7 5.34 -6.58 14.73
CA GLY A 7 4.16 -5.75 14.88
C GLY A 7 2.90 -6.62 14.75
N THR A 8 2.80 -7.68 15.56
CA THR A 8 1.54 -8.42 15.70
C THR A 8 1.18 -8.48 17.17
N THR A 9 0.70 -7.35 17.68
CA THR A 9 -0.40 -7.39 18.64
C THR A 9 -1.53 -8.14 17.96
N PRO A 10 -2.13 -9.20 18.53
CA PRO A 10 -3.33 -9.80 17.97
C PRO A 10 -4.53 -8.88 18.26
N GLY A 11 -4.51 -7.68 17.68
CA GLY A 11 -5.72 -7.00 17.25
C GLY A 11 -6.15 -7.61 15.92
N THR A 12 -7.46 -7.73 15.72
CA THR A 12 -8.12 -8.27 14.52
C THR A 12 -7.26 -8.13 13.26
N ARG A 13 -6.74 -9.25 12.74
CA ARG A 13 -5.99 -9.23 11.48
C ARG A 13 -6.94 -8.67 10.42
N PRO A 14 -6.55 -7.66 9.63
CA PRO A 14 -7.37 -7.21 8.52
C PRO A 14 -7.73 -8.42 7.66
N GLY A 15 -9.02 -8.63 7.43
CA GLY A 15 -9.52 -9.75 6.63
C GLY A 15 -8.96 -9.73 5.21
N VAL A 16 -8.59 -8.55 4.69
CA VAL A 16 -8.00 -8.38 3.37
C VAL A 16 -6.70 -7.57 3.45
N ARG A 17 -5.58 -8.13 2.97
CA ARG A 17 -4.29 -7.44 2.85
C ARG A 17 -3.90 -7.30 1.40
N ILE A 18 -3.57 -6.08 0.97
CA ILE A 18 -3.19 -5.79 -0.40
C ILE A 18 -1.80 -5.17 -0.43
N LEU A 19 -0.87 -5.83 -1.11
CA LEU A 19 0.47 -5.31 -1.37
C LEU A 19 0.56 -4.81 -2.80
N VAL A 20 0.92 -3.54 -2.98
CA VAL A 20 1.22 -2.93 -4.27
C VAL A 20 2.73 -2.80 -4.39
N VAL A 21 3.32 -3.47 -5.37
CA VAL A 21 4.76 -3.39 -5.65
C VAL A 21 5.00 -2.38 -6.78
N GLY A 22 5.74 -1.32 -6.49
CA GLY A 22 6.05 -0.21 -7.38
C GLY A 22 5.25 1.06 -7.09
N GLY A 23 5.94 2.18 -6.84
CA GLY A 23 5.38 3.51 -6.55
C GLY A 23 5.23 4.41 -7.78
N GLY A 24 5.30 3.84 -8.99
CA GLY A 24 5.06 4.56 -10.23
C GLY A 24 3.58 4.91 -10.45
N TYR A 25 3.27 5.49 -11.61
CA TYR A 25 1.92 5.95 -11.96
C TYR A 25 0.85 4.88 -11.74
N VAL A 26 1.03 3.69 -12.32
CA VAL A 26 0.04 2.61 -12.22
C VAL A 26 -0.12 2.13 -10.78
N GLY A 27 0.99 1.96 -10.04
CA GLY A 27 0.96 1.48 -8.66
C GLY A 27 0.24 2.46 -7.72
N MET A 28 0.60 3.75 -7.80
CA MET A 28 -0.02 4.78 -6.96
C MET A 28 -1.50 4.99 -7.28
N TYR A 29 -1.88 5.05 -8.56
CA TYR A 29 -3.30 5.19 -8.91
C TYR A 29 -4.12 3.95 -8.55
N THR A 30 -3.53 2.76 -8.64
CA THR A 30 -4.16 1.52 -8.16
C THR A 30 -4.39 1.59 -6.65
N ALA A 31 -3.37 1.96 -5.87
CA ALA A 31 -3.47 2.11 -4.42
C ALA A 31 -4.53 3.14 -4.02
N LEU A 32 -4.52 4.32 -4.63
CA LEU A 32 -5.51 5.38 -4.38
C LEU A 32 -6.93 4.95 -4.77
N ARG A 33 -7.10 4.24 -5.88
CA ARG A 33 -8.41 3.72 -6.31
C ARG A 33 -8.92 2.65 -5.35
N LEU A 34 -8.06 1.76 -4.88
CA LEU A 34 -8.39 0.76 -3.87
C LEU A 34 -8.73 1.43 -2.54
N GLN A 35 -7.98 2.43 -2.11
CA GLN A 35 -8.25 3.20 -0.90
C GLN A 35 -9.65 3.82 -0.92
N ARG A 36 -10.05 4.40 -2.06
CA ARG A 36 -11.41 4.96 -2.24
C ARG A 36 -12.48 3.87 -2.18
N LYS A 37 -12.28 2.75 -2.88
CA LYS A 37 -13.24 1.63 -2.92
C LYS A 37 -13.40 0.93 -1.58
N LEU A 38 -12.31 0.79 -0.83
CA LEU A 38 -12.26 0.04 0.43
C LEU A 38 -12.36 0.93 1.66
N LYS A 39 -12.72 2.22 1.50
CA LYS A 39 -12.74 3.22 2.58
C LYS A 39 -13.38 2.73 3.88
N GLN A 40 -14.51 2.04 3.80
CA GLN A 40 -15.19 1.52 5.00
C GLN A 40 -14.44 0.34 5.66
N ARG A 41 -13.86 -0.56 4.86
CA ARG A 41 -13.05 -1.68 5.36
C ARG A 41 -11.72 -1.21 5.94
N LEU A 42 -11.11 -0.19 5.33
CA LEU A 42 -9.90 0.45 5.87
C LEU A 42 -10.17 1.15 7.20
N LYS A 43 -11.33 1.81 7.34
CA LYS A 43 -11.74 2.47 8.60
C LYS A 43 -12.01 1.48 9.74
N SER A 44 -12.60 0.33 9.43
CA SER A 44 -12.90 -0.73 10.40
C SER A 44 -11.68 -1.60 10.73
N GLY A 45 -10.57 -1.44 10.01
CA GLY A 45 -9.40 -2.31 10.14
C GLY A 45 -9.56 -3.68 9.48
N ASP A 46 -10.63 -3.90 8.71
CA ASP A 46 -10.89 -5.14 7.96
C ASP A 46 -10.09 -5.23 6.64
N ALA A 47 -9.45 -4.14 6.24
CA ALA A 47 -8.55 -4.11 5.10
C ALA A 47 -7.28 -3.30 5.40
N GLU A 48 -6.20 -3.67 4.72
CA GLU A 48 -4.91 -2.99 4.75
C GLU A 48 -4.34 -2.90 3.33
N ILE A 49 -3.76 -1.75 2.98
CA ILE A 49 -3.08 -1.53 1.70
C ILE A 49 -1.67 -1.03 2.01
N VAL A 50 -0.66 -1.74 1.51
CA VAL A 50 0.76 -1.38 1.65
C VAL A 50 1.33 -1.17 0.25
N VAL A 51 2.04 -0.06 0.05
CA VAL A 51 2.79 0.22 -1.18
C VAL A 51 4.28 0.09 -0.88
N VAL A 52 4.98 -0.74 -1.65
CA VAL A 52 6.43 -0.92 -1.54
C VAL A 52 7.09 -0.43 -2.82
N THR A 53 8.04 0.48 -2.68
CA THR A 53 8.76 1.09 -3.79
C THR A 53 10.18 1.43 -3.34
N PRO A 54 11.21 1.26 -4.19
CA PRO A 54 12.57 1.65 -3.83
C PRO A 54 12.71 3.17 -3.72
N GLU A 55 11.99 3.93 -4.55
CA GLU A 55 11.97 5.40 -4.52
C GLU A 55 10.73 5.94 -3.79
N PRO A 56 10.86 6.93 -2.88
CA PRO A 56 9.74 7.51 -2.14
C PRO A 56 8.94 8.56 -2.94
N TYR A 57 9.09 8.59 -4.27
CA TYR A 57 8.45 9.56 -5.15
C TYR A 57 7.92 8.89 -6.42
N MET A 58 6.88 9.49 -6.99
CA MET A 58 6.34 9.07 -8.29
C MET A 58 7.00 9.92 -9.38
N THR A 59 7.76 9.29 -10.27
CA THR A 59 8.38 9.97 -11.41
C THR A 59 7.35 10.18 -12.52
N TYR A 60 7.20 11.43 -12.96
CA TYR A 60 6.45 11.76 -14.17
C TYR A 60 7.36 11.57 -15.39
N GLN A 61 7.41 10.36 -15.94
CA GLN A 61 8.26 10.02 -17.09
C GLN A 61 7.95 10.69 -18.44
N PRO A 62 6.70 11.09 -18.79
CA PRO A 62 6.40 11.62 -20.12
C PRO A 62 7.15 12.90 -20.54
N PHE A 63 7.85 13.57 -19.62
CA PHE A 63 8.65 14.77 -19.89
C PHE A 63 10.14 14.61 -19.57
N LEU A 64 10.63 13.39 -19.35
CA LEU A 64 12.06 13.13 -19.28
C LEU A 64 12.61 13.02 -20.72
N PRO A 65 13.65 13.78 -21.08
CA PRO A 65 14.23 13.80 -22.43
C PRO A 65 14.87 12.47 -22.84
#